data_AF-A0A966YH68-F1
#
_entry.id   AF-A0A966YH68-F1
#
_cell.length_a   1.000
_cell.length_b   1.000
_cell.length_c   1.000
_cell.angle_alpha   90.00
_cell.angle_beta   90.00
_cell.angle_gamma   90.00
#
_symmetry.space_group_name_H-M   'P 1'
#
loop_
_entity.id
_entity.type
_entity.pdbx_description
1 polymer ?
#
loop_
_entity_poly.entity_id
_entity_poly.type
_entity_poly.pdbx_seq_one_letter_code
_entity_poly.pdbx_strand_id
1 'polypeptide(L)'
;QWKPVDGYHLRLDEERAMLPPNRNSSIFLGPLCWAAVIGLLLAFAAKTQAADGFRTLGPGVLTVVPPDRSVDDVSQRFDLHELAQGRGEAWDPDHAPTHETLIGMAQNRQFLRDIWCLEFAYKPPRTIEIEVPGEGFTSRRERVWYLVYRVRNLQPQEAEGQPPQPGSGRRIVFPKDDKGREDLTSPQTEPVNLPVTFEPQFIFETHEALARTEGLLEHRDFLDRLVPTALEPISRREGIPLDQLHDSVSIAGRPIQPGEERWGVAVWEQVDPRIDFFTIFAYGLTNSLKWRHDAELITDEEHAPKYERRQLECLRLDFYHPGDGIGDSGDEVQLAHAGMFEQLALGSRLLEAASRAELTRAEHIQGVRQLGVQWQDFLEPEEKGEAWQGGAGLAPVELFATTLAKVEDPAERETLVRAFLGEQAIGWMEELVRAVAGPVSPEADARRRAALAEIELTPEEILEAPLVGFATIIRKLEQAPDMPTRQTEAAQFFGSAARRVDDIAHEVAIARTAALLRLLGVDEVALQQVSVRRALEFILPNLTTAANPAEDDPGRVVPRDEAELQLLLRGLFGHEGPELFERAEQATEGEDYRWLFRETRRKDIL
;
A
#
# COMPACT_ATOMS: atom_id res chain seq x y z
N GLN A 1 10.56 38.43 -35.06
CA GLN A 1 9.94 39.77 -34.92
C GLN A 1 8.60 39.60 -34.23
N TRP A 2 8.55 39.88 -32.92
CA TRP A 2 7.33 39.80 -32.12
C TRP A 2 7.19 41.14 -31.39
N LYS A 3 6.01 41.77 -31.51
CA LYS A 3 5.59 42.95 -30.74
C LYS A 3 4.56 42.49 -29.69
N PRO A 4 4.59 43.05 -28.46
CA PRO A 4 3.59 42.78 -27.44
C PRO A 4 2.38 43.71 -27.61
N VAL A 5 1.21 43.27 -27.14
CA VAL A 5 0.00 44.08 -27.00
C VAL A 5 -0.36 44.14 -25.52
N ASP A 6 -0.58 45.37 -25.05
CA ASP A 6 -0.87 45.76 -23.67
C ASP A 6 -2.28 45.37 -23.19
N GLY A 7 -2.34 44.96 -21.91
CA GLY A 7 -3.06 45.62 -20.82
C GLY A 7 -4.57 45.85 -20.92
N TYR A 8 -5.34 45.19 -20.05
CA TYR A 8 -6.61 45.71 -19.54
C TYR A 8 -6.74 45.51 -18.01
N HIS A 9 -6.94 46.65 -17.34
CA HIS A 9 -7.29 46.82 -15.93
C HIS A 9 -8.73 46.36 -15.66
N LEU A 10 -8.95 45.65 -14.54
CA LEU A 10 -10.29 45.48 -13.94
C LEU A 10 -10.44 46.44 -12.76
N ARG A 11 -11.41 47.33 -12.89
CA ARG A 11 -11.90 48.27 -11.88
C ARG A 11 -12.79 47.54 -10.87
N LEU A 12 -12.60 47.89 -9.60
CA LEU A 12 -13.56 47.75 -8.52
C LEU A 12 -14.70 48.75 -8.74
N ASP A 13 -15.95 48.28 -8.78
CA ASP A 13 -17.12 49.15 -8.63
C ASP A 13 -17.92 48.69 -7.40
N GLU A 14 -17.98 49.60 -6.42
CA GLU A 14 -18.92 49.61 -5.31
C GLU A 14 -20.30 50.05 -5.82
N GLU A 15 -21.36 49.31 -5.50
CA GLU A 15 -22.72 49.88 -5.51
C GLU A 15 -23.50 49.51 -4.24
N ARG A 16 -23.75 50.55 -3.44
CA ARG A 16 -24.75 50.67 -2.39
C ARG A 16 -26.11 51.01 -3.02
N ALA A 17 -27.18 50.30 -2.65
CA ALA A 17 -28.55 50.85 -2.61
C ALA A 17 -29.42 49.97 -1.69
N MET A 18 -29.80 50.46 -0.52
CA MET A 18 -31.08 51.11 -0.18
C MET A 18 -32.17 50.16 0.34
N LEU A 19 -32.39 50.25 1.66
CA LEU A 19 -33.58 49.79 2.40
C LEU A 19 -34.82 50.65 2.08
N PRO A 20 -36.03 50.10 2.34
CA PRO A 20 -37.11 50.89 2.92
C PRO A 20 -37.72 50.27 4.20
N PRO A 21 -38.55 51.02 4.96
CA PRO A 21 -38.63 50.90 6.42
C PRO A 21 -39.99 50.41 6.99
N ASN A 22 -39.95 50.16 8.31
CA ASN A 22 -41.03 50.22 9.33
C ASN A 22 -42.12 49.13 9.41
N ARG A 23 -42.20 48.45 10.57
CA ARG A 23 -43.22 48.76 11.60
C ARG A 23 -43.06 47.99 12.93
N ASN A 24 -43.16 48.78 13.99
CA ASN A 24 -43.39 48.49 15.42
C ASN A 24 -44.14 47.19 15.79
N SER A 25 -43.62 46.49 16.80
CA SER A 25 -44.43 46.06 17.96
C SER A 25 -43.53 45.71 19.15
N SER A 26 -43.48 46.64 20.10
CA SER A 26 -42.98 46.50 21.45
C SER A 26 -43.96 45.69 22.31
N ILE A 27 -43.48 44.66 23.02
CA ILE A 27 -44.16 44.07 24.18
C ILE A 27 -43.18 44.10 25.36
N PHE A 28 -43.58 44.85 26.38
CA PHE A 28 -42.98 44.94 27.71
C PHE A 28 -43.91 44.21 28.69
N LEU A 29 -43.38 43.28 29.48
CA LEU A 29 -43.89 42.71 30.74
C LEU A 29 -42.83 41.68 31.16
N GLY A 30 -42.24 41.62 32.35
CA GLY A 30 -42.48 42.16 33.69
C GLY A 30 -41.74 41.23 34.68
N PRO A 31 -41.40 41.65 35.90
CA PRO A 31 -40.30 41.11 36.68
C PRO A 31 -40.74 39.93 37.57
N LEU A 32 -40.34 38.69 37.22
CA LEU A 32 -40.59 37.51 38.07
C LEU A 32 -39.58 36.36 37.93
N CYS A 33 -38.36 36.62 37.43
CA CYS A 33 -37.33 35.57 37.27
C CYS A 33 -36.00 35.84 37.99
N TRP A 34 -35.93 36.83 38.89
CA TRP A 34 -34.70 37.19 39.60
C TRP A 34 -34.48 36.49 40.94
N ALA A 35 -35.35 35.57 41.36
CA ALA A 35 -35.20 34.82 42.62
C ALA A 35 -34.66 33.38 42.45
N ALA A 36 -34.49 32.88 41.21
CA ALA A 36 -33.99 31.52 40.95
C ALA A 36 -32.46 31.43 40.75
N VAL A 37 -31.75 32.57 40.71
CA VAL A 37 -30.32 32.61 40.35
C VAL A 37 -29.38 32.63 41.57
N ILE A 38 -29.88 32.85 42.79
CA ILE A 38 -29.03 32.95 44.00
C ILE A 38 -29.09 31.69 44.89
N GLY A 39 -30.07 30.80 44.69
CA GLY A 39 -30.18 29.53 45.44
C GLY A 39 -29.37 28.36 44.88
N LEU A 40 -28.76 28.50 43.69
CA LEU A 40 -28.00 27.44 43.02
C LEU A 40 -26.46 27.57 43.16
N LEU A 41 -25.99 28.48 44.04
CA LEU A 41 -24.57 28.83 44.18
C LEU A 41 -23.88 28.31 45.46
N LEU A 42 -24.53 27.46 46.29
CA LEU A 42 -23.95 27.01 47.56
C LEU A 42 -24.12 25.51 47.89
N ALA A 43 -24.26 24.63 46.90
CA ALA A 43 -24.34 23.18 47.14
C ALA A 43 -23.63 22.33 46.09
N PHE A 44 -22.36 22.61 45.80
CA PHE A 44 -21.42 21.59 45.34
C PHE A 44 -20.06 21.85 46.00
N ALA A 45 -19.92 21.34 47.22
CA ALA A 45 -18.62 21.16 47.84
C ALA A 45 -17.82 20.20 46.94
N ALA A 46 -16.75 20.72 46.34
CA ALA A 46 -15.79 19.93 45.60
C ALA A 46 -15.23 18.83 46.51
N LYS A 47 -15.56 17.57 46.21
CA LYS A 47 -14.69 16.46 46.57
C LYS A 47 -13.50 16.53 45.62
N THR A 48 -12.38 17.02 46.12
CA THR A 48 -11.06 16.91 45.51
C THR A 48 -10.71 15.43 45.46
N GLN A 49 -11.07 14.78 44.36
CA GLN A 49 -10.55 13.48 43.97
C GLN A 49 -9.33 13.77 43.09
N ALA A 50 -8.20 13.12 43.38
CA ALA A 50 -6.94 13.34 42.71
C ALA A 50 -7.13 13.34 41.19
N ALA A 51 -6.68 14.41 40.54
CA ALA A 51 -6.72 14.54 39.10
C ALA A 51 -5.67 13.59 38.51
N ASP A 52 -6.12 12.45 37.98
CA ASP A 52 -5.37 11.77 36.93
C ASP A 52 -5.29 12.73 35.73
N GLY A 53 -4.07 13.00 35.28
CA GLY A 53 -3.71 14.06 34.34
C GLY A 53 -4.20 13.90 32.91
N PHE A 54 -5.30 13.20 32.66
CA PHE A 54 -5.88 13.04 31.33
C PHE A 54 -7.24 13.72 31.25
N ARG A 55 -7.43 14.54 30.21
CA ARG A 55 -8.78 14.87 29.73
C ARG A 55 -9.32 13.57 29.16
N THR A 56 -10.34 12.99 29.77
CA THR A 56 -11.07 11.84 29.21
C THR A 56 -11.58 12.28 27.84
N LEU A 57 -10.92 11.83 26.76
CA LEU A 57 -11.35 12.12 25.40
C LEU A 57 -12.67 11.37 25.15
N GLY A 58 -13.63 12.04 24.53
CA GLY A 58 -14.95 11.46 24.30
C GLY A 58 -14.87 10.17 23.43
N PRO A 59 -15.87 9.28 23.53
CA PRO A 59 -15.97 8.14 22.63
C PRO A 59 -15.96 8.61 21.17
N GLY A 60 -15.12 8.00 20.33
CA GLY A 60 -14.97 8.33 18.90
C GLY A 60 -13.70 9.12 18.51
N VAL A 61 -12.83 9.49 19.46
CA VAL A 61 -11.56 10.20 19.15
C VAL A 61 -10.38 9.24 18.94
N LEU A 62 -10.43 8.05 19.54
CA LEU A 62 -9.41 7.01 19.45
C LEU A 62 -10.03 5.72 18.92
N THR A 63 -9.37 5.09 17.96
CA THR A 63 -9.67 3.71 17.59
C THR A 63 -8.94 2.80 18.58
N VAL A 64 -9.67 1.90 19.25
CA VAL A 64 -9.12 0.96 20.24
C VAL A 64 -9.12 -0.43 19.64
N VAL A 65 -7.94 -1.03 19.54
CA VAL A 65 -7.69 -2.39 19.11
C VAL A 65 -7.47 -3.25 20.36
N PRO A 66 -8.37 -4.21 20.65
CA PRO A 66 -8.20 -5.10 21.78
C PRO A 66 -6.99 -6.03 21.55
N PRO A 67 -6.38 -6.55 22.64
CA PRO A 67 -5.37 -7.59 22.52
C PRO A 67 -5.86 -8.77 21.68
N ASP A 68 -5.02 -9.31 20.79
CA ASP A 68 -5.33 -10.56 20.13
C ASP A 68 -5.55 -11.68 21.17
N ARG A 69 -6.56 -12.50 20.91
CA ARG A 69 -6.95 -13.64 21.74
C ARG A 69 -6.97 -14.95 20.96
N SER A 70 -6.50 -14.96 19.72
CA SER A 70 -6.41 -16.20 18.95
C SER A 70 -5.61 -17.26 19.72
N VAL A 71 -6.04 -18.52 19.60
CA VAL A 71 -5.43 -19.68 20.29
C VAL A 71 -4.33 -20.34 19.46
N ASP A 72 -4.09 -19.84 18.25
CA ASP A 72 -3.15 -20.40 17.27
C ASP A 72 -1.71 -20.46 17.82
N ASP A 73 -1.37 -19.61 18.78
CA ASP A 73 -0.03 -19.53 19.36
C ASP A 73 0.21 -20.47 20.54
N VAL A 74 -0.86 -20.98 21.14
CA VAL A 74 -0.83 -21.77 22.38
C VAL A 74 -0.45 -23.24 22.09
N SER A 75 -0.63 -23.69 20.86
CA SER A 75 -0.51 -25.10 20.47
C SER A 75 0.60 -25.39 19.46
N GLN A 76 1.55 -24.47 19.28
CA GLN A 76 2.61 -24.66 18.30
C GLN A 76 3.51 -25.84 18.71
N ARG A 77 3.65 -26.82 17.80
CA ARG A 77 4.52 -27.98 17.93
C ARG A 77 5.56 -27.96 16.83
N PHE A 78 6.82 -28.14 17.22
CA PHE A 78 7.93 -28.16 16.27
C PHE A 78 8.95 -29.23 16.62
N ASP A 79 9.70 -29.64 15.61
CA ASP A 79 10.85 -30.49 15.80
C ASP A 79 12.03 -29.64 16.29
N LEU A 80 12.83 -30.17 17.22
CA LEU A 80 14.17 -29.68 17.51
C LEU A 80 15.04 -30.02 16.30
N HIS A 81 14.99 -29.15 15.31
CA HIS A 81 15.45 -29.40 13.95
C HIS A 81 16.90 -29.91 13.88
N GLU A 82 17.80 -29.33 14.68
CA GLU A 82 19.21 -29.74 14.77
C GLU A 82 19.37 -31.22 15.19
N LEU A 83 18.50 -31.72 16.05
CA LEU A 83 18.52 -33.11 16.54
C LEU A 83 17.70 -34.05 15.65
N ALA A 84 16.57 -33.58 15.12
CA ALA A 84 15.70 -34.36 14.24
C ALA A 84 16.37 -34.67 12.88
N GLN A 85 17.35 -33.87 12.46
CA GLN A 85 18.13 -34.08 11.23
C GLN A 85 19.43 -34.89 11.42
N GLY A 86 19.66 -35.49 12.60
CA GLY A 86 20.76 -36.42 12.80
C GLY A 86 22.14 -35.80 13.06
N ARG A 87 22.22 -34.52 13.50
CA ARG A 87 23.48 -33.95 14.03
C ARG A 87 23.84 -34.50 15.42
N GLY A 88 22.90 -35.20 16.07
CA GLY A 88 23.25 -36.18 17.10
C GLY A 88 23.42 -37.54 16.42
N GLU A 89 24.49 -38.28 16.75
CA GLU A 89 24.64 -39.68 16.30
C GLU A 89 23.30 -40.42 16.49
N ALA A 90 22.80 -41.04 15.42
CA ALA A 90 21.51 -41.72 15.43
C ALA A 90 21.53 -42.87 16.45
N TRP A 91 21.11 -42.59 17.67
CA TRP A 91 20.93 -43.60 18.70
C TRP A 91 19.59 -44.29 18.48
N ASP A 92 19.65 -45.45 17.82
CA ASP A 92 18.50 -46.28 17.47
C ASP A 92 18.63 -47.66 18.16
N PRO A 93 18.13 -47.83 19.40
CA PRO A 93 18.18 -49.10 20.09
C PRO A 93 17.12 -50.06 19.54
N ASP A 94 17.50 -51.30 19.19
CA ASP A 94 16.63 -52.36 18.62
C ASP A 94 15.32 -52.66 19.40
N HIS A 95 15.19 -52.17 20.63
CA HIS A 95 14.08 -52.44 21.54
C HIS A 95 13.43 -51.19 22.13
N ALA A 96 13.90 -49.99 21.78
CA ALA A 96 13.28 -48.76 22.25
C ALA A 96 12.10 -48.36 21.35
N PRO A 97 10.97 -47.93 21.91
CA PRO A 97 9.92 -47.27 21.15
C PRO A 97 10.47 -46.04 20.41
N THR A 98 9.96 -45.77 19.20
CA THR A 98 10.43 -44.65 18.35
C THR A 98 10.43 -43.29 19.06
N HIS A 99 9.48 -43.03 19.96
CA HIS A 99 9.38 -41.78 20.73
C HIS A 99 10.45 -41.63 21.84
N GLU A 100 11.17 -42.71 22.20
CA GLU A 100 12.27 -42.69 23.18
C GLU A 100 13.65 -42.50 22.52
N THR A 101 13.73 -42.57 21.19
CA THR A 101 14.96 -42.27 20.43
C THR A 101 15.27 -40.76 20.49
N LEU A 102 16.53 -40.38 20.30
CA LEU A 102 16.92 -38.96 20.26
C LEU A 102 16.12 -38.17 19.22
N ILE A 103 15.87 -38.77 18.04
CA ILE A 103 15.07 -38.19 16.96
C ILE A 103 13.59 -38.11 17.35
N GLY A 104 13.03 -39.17 17.93
CA GLY A 104 11.63 -39.17 18.40
C GLY A 104 11.38 -38.17 19.54
N MET A 105 12.35 -37.99 20.43
CA MET A 105 12.31 -36.96 21.49
C MET A 105 12.50 -35.55 20.94
N ALA A 106 13.14 -35.41 19.77
CA ALA A 106 13.30 -34.14 19.08
C ALA A 106 12.04 -33.74 18.31
N GLN A 107 11.18 -34.68 17.92
CA GLN A 107 10.01 -34.39 17.09
C GLN A 107 8.79 -33.86 17.88
N ASN A 108 7.99 -33.03 17.23
CA ASN A 108 6.65 -32.60 17.64
C ASN A 108 6.57 -32.03 19.07
N ARG A 109 7.59 -31.27 19.47
CA ARG A 109 7.72 -30.68 20.80
C ARG A 109 6.82 -29.46 20.93
N GLN A 110 6.01 -29.48 21.97
CA GLN A 110 5.18 -28.34 22.34
C GLN A 110 6.00 -27.34 23.14
N PHE A 111 6.04 -26.09 22.68
CA PHE A 111 6.72 -25.01 23.38
C PHE A 111 5.71 -24.22 24.20
N LEU A 112 5.74 -24.40 25.51
CA LEU A 112 4.86 -23.68 26.43
C LEU A 112 5.53 -22.38 26.86
N ARG A 113 4.90 -21.25 26.55
CA ARG A 113 5.33 -19.93 27.03
C ARG A 113 4.13 -19.10 27.47
N ASP A 114 4.38 -18.14 28.34
CA ASP A 114 3.42 -17.08 28.60
C ASP A 114 3.34 -16.19 27.36
N ILE A 115 2.12 -15.93 26.89
CA ILE A 115 1.85 -15.05 25.75
C ILE A 115 1.26 -13.77 26.28
N TRP A 116 1.68 -12.64 25.75
CA TRP A 116 1.08 -11.35 26.06
C TRP A 116 0.75 -10.59 24.78
N CYS A 117 -0.30 -9.78 24.82
CA CYS A 117 -0.67 -8.84 23.78
C CYS A 117 -1.21 -7.56 24.44
N LEU A 118 -0.65 -6.41 24.09
CA LEU A 118 -1.04 -5.10 24.60
C LEU A 118 -2.31 -4.61 23.89
N GLU A 119 -3.16 -3.89 24.61
CA GLU A 119 -4.21 -3.10 23.97
C GLU A 119 -3.53 -1.93 23.26
N PHE A 120 -3.87 -1.72 21.99
CA PHE A 120 -3.37 -0.61 21.19
C PHE A 120 -4.50 0.36 20.90
N ALA A 121 -4.25 1.66 21.02
CA ALA A 121 -5.20 2.67 20.58
C ALA A 121 -4.47 3.76 19.81
N TYR A 122 -5.11 4.37 18.83
CA TYR A 122 -4.47 5.38 18.00
C TYR A 122 -5.45 6.46 17.53
N LYS A 123 -4.88 7.60 17.15
CA LYS A 123 -5.55 8.58 16.29
C LYS A 123 -5.07 8.34 14.85
N PRO A 124 -5.90 8.57 13.82
CA PRO A 124 -5.44 8.48 12.44
C PRO A 124 -4.14 9.29 12.22
N PRO A 125 -3.20 8.77 11.41
CA PRO A 125 -1.96 9.46 11.07
C PRO A 125 -2.20 10.88 10.57
N ARG A 126 -1.24 11.77 10.77
CA ARG A 126 -1.32 13.17 10.36
C ARG A 126 0.02 13.64 9.83
N THR A 127 0.00 14.72 9.07
CA THR A 127 1.21 15.43 8.65
C THR A 127 1.44 16.66 9.52
N ILE A 128 2.70 17.05 9.74
CA ILE A 128 3.06 18.30 10.39
C ILE A 128 4.34 18.87 9.78
N GLU A 129 4.40 20.19 9.61
CA GLU A 129 5.64 20.87 9.26
C GLU A 129 6.48 21.10 10.52
N ILE A 130 7.74 20.67 10.46
CA ILE A 130 8.73 20.87 11.52
C ILE A 130 9.94 21.63 10.98
N GLU A 131 10.63 22.36 11.86
CA GLU A 131 11.93 22.94 11.54
C GLU A 131 13.03 21.94 11.92
N VAL A 132 13.79 21.49 10.93
CA VAL A 132 14.96 20.63 11.13
C VAL A 132 16.24 21.39 10.79
N PRO A 133 17.36 21.10 11.48
CA PRO A 133 18.64 21.73 11.16
C PRO A 133 19.10 21.30 9.76
N GLY A 134 19.30 22.28 8.88
CA GLY A 134 19.86 22.13 7.53
C GLY A 134 21.36 22.39 7.46
N GLU A 135 21.91 22.32 6.26
CA GLU A 135 23.34 22.58 6.02
C GLU A 135 23.70 24.03 6.37
N GLY A 136 24.87 24.23 6.98
CA GLY A 136 25.41 25.56 7.27
C GLY A 136 24.66 26.36 8.33
N PHE A 137 24.06 25.72 9.34
CA PHE A 137 23.25 26.34 10.41
C PHE A 137 21.95 27.01 9.92
N THR A 138 21.47 26.66 8.73
CA THR A 138 20.15 27.09 8.27
C THR A 138 19.07 26.17 8.84
N SER A 139 17.87 26.67 9.13
CA SER A 139 16.71 25.81 9.39
C SER A 139 16.01 25.52 8.07
N ARG A 140 15.60 24.26 7.86
CA ARG A 140 14.72 23.88 6.75
C ARG A 140 13.39 23.41 7.31
N ARG A 141 12.30 23.74 6.63
CA ARG A 141 10.99 23.15 6.94
C ARG A 141 10.89 21.80 6.26
N GLU A 142 10.49 20.80 7.02
CA GLU A 142 10.26 19.45 6.55
C GLU A 142 8.87 19.01 7.00
N ARG A 143 8.12 18.41 6.08
CA ARG A 143 6.82 17.81 6.38
C ARG A 143 7.08 16.35 6.78
N VAL A 144 6.61 15.99 7.96
CA VAL A 144 6.71 14.62 8.48
C VAL A 144 5.33 14.04 8.72
N TRP A 145 5.21 12.73 8.58
CA TRP A 145 4.03 11.98 8.98
C TRP A 145 4.22 11.49 10.40
N TYR A 146 3.15 11.46 11.19
CA TYR A 146 3.19 10.92 12.55
C TYR A 146 1.92 10.17 12.91
N LEU A 147 2.08 9.16 13.76
CA LEU A 147 1.00 8.39 14.38
C LEU A 147 1.12 8.53 15.89
N VAL A 148 0.13 9.17 16.52
CA VAL A 148 0.01 9.14 17.99
C VAL A 148 -0.78 7.92 18.41
N TYR A 149 -0.20 7.16 19.33
CA TYR A 149 -0.78 5.94 19.85
C TYR A 149 -0.70 5.87 21.37
N ARG A 150 -1.48 4.95 21.93
CA ARG A 150 -1.47 4.56 23.33
C ARG A 150 -1.40 3.05 23.40
N VAL A 151 -0.53 2.55 24.26
CA VAL A 151 -0.49 1.13 24.63
C VAL A 151 -0.94 0.96 26.08
N ARG A 152 -1.71 -0.09 26.34
CA ARG A 152 -2.16 -0.42 27.69
C ARG A 152 -1.94 -1.90 27.99
N ASN A 153 -1.31 -2.18 29.12
CA ASN A 153 -1.19 -3.53 29.66
C ASN A 153 -2.42 -3.81 30.52
N LEU A 154 -3.41 -4.52 29.99
CA LEU A 154 -4.68 -4.74 30.69
C LEU A 154 -4.50 -5.69 31.88
N GLN A 155 -5.08 -5.34 33.03
CA GLN A 155 -5.25 -6.26 34.15
C GLN A 155 -6.56 -7.04 33.97
N PRO A 156 -6.58 -8.34 34.29
CA PRO A 156 -7.80 -9.11 34.38
C PRO A 156 -8.73 -8.49 35.42
N GLN A 157 -9.97 -8.24 35.05
CA GLN A 157 -11.00 -7.74 35.97
C GLN A 157 -12.22 -8.65 35.96
N GLU A 158 -12.60 -9.07 37.16
CA GLU A 158 -13.87 -9.74 37.44
C GLU A 158 -14.76 -8.74 38.18
N ALA A 159 -15.79 -8.24 37.50
CA ALA A 159 -16.79 -7.36 38.10
C ALA A 159 -18.15 -8.08 38.14
N GLU A 160 -18.84 -7.98 39.28
CA GLU A 160 -20.13 -8.63 39.50
C GLU A 160 -21.17 -8.11 38.48
N GLY A 161 -21.70 -9.02 37.65
CA GLY A 161 -22.69 -8.69 36.61
C GLY A 161 -22.10 -8.23 35.26
N GLN A 162 -20.77 -8.26 35.07
CA GLN A 162 -20.12 -8.02 33.78
C GLN A 162 -19.32 -9.25 33.33
N PRO A 163 -19.19 -9.48 32.01
CA PRO A 163 -18.29 -10.53 31.52
C PRO A 163 -16.85 -10.22 31.96
N PRO A 164 -16.06 -11.23 32.35
CA PRO A 164 -14.68 -11.02 32.78
C PRO A 164 -13.89 -10.34 31.66
N GLN A 165 -13.20 -9.26 32.00
CA GLN A 165 -12.23 -8.65 31.08
C GLN A 165 -10.91 -9.40 31.26
N PRO A 166 -10.42 -10.12 30.24
CA PRO A 166 -9.12 -10.77 30.34
C PRO A 166 -8.02 -9.71 30.26
N GLY A 167 -6.93 -9.98 30.97
CA GLY A 167 -5.74 -9.15 30.91
C GLY A 167 -4.94 -9.34 29.61
N SER A 168 -3.90 -8.54 29.46
CA SER A 168 -2.97 -8.61 28.32
C SER A 168 -2.11 -9.87 28.34
N GLY A 169 -1.84 -10.46 29.51
CA GLY A 169 -1.05 -11.68 29.65
C GLY A 169 -1.90 -12.93 29.83
N ARG A 170 -1.44 -14.04 29.25
CA ARG A 170 -2.02 -15.37 29.37
C ARG A 170 -0.94 -16.44 29.54
N ARG A 171 -1.19 -17.40 30.42
CA ARG A 171 -0.34 -18.57 30.68
C ARG A 171 -1.07 -19.84 30.31
N ILE A 172 -0.34 -20.82 29.80
CA ILE A 172 -0.86 -22.15 29.55
C ILE A 172 -0.87 -22.94 30.86
N VAL A 173 -2.03 -23.51 31.19
CA VAL A 173 -2.23 -24.38 32.35
C VAL A 173 -2.87 -25.69 31.91
N PHE A 174 -2.63 -26.74 32.69
CA PHE A 174 -3.26 -28.04 32.50
C PHE A 174 -4.29 -28.26 33.62
N PRO A 175 -5.59 -28.35 33.28
CA PRO A 175 -6.62 -28.53 34.29
C PRO A 175 -6.43 -29.88 34.99
N LYS A 176 -6.81 -29.95 36.26
CA LYS A 176 -6.74 -31.21 37.02
C LYS A 176 -7.99 -32.05 36.81
N ASP A 177 -7.79 -33.36 36.62
CA ASP A 177 -8.85 -34.36 36.60
C ASP A 177 -9.51 -34.51 38.00
N ASP A 178 -10.60 -35.25 38.08
CA ASP A 178 -11.32 -35.53 39.34
C ASP A 178 -10.44 -36.21 40.42
N LYS A 179 -9.24 -36.68 40.05
CA LYS A 179 -8.25 -37.30 40.95
C LYS A 179 -7.08 -36.37 41.26
N GLY A 180 -7.15 -35.10 40.87
CA GLY A 180 -6.15 -34.08 41.12
C GLY A 180 -4.90 -34.17 40.24
N ARG A 181 -4.90 -34.98 39.19
CA ARG A 181 -3.80 -35.13 38.23
C ARG A 181 -4.00 -34.18 37.05
N GLU A 182 -2.94 -33.55 36.60
CA GLU A 182 -3.00 -32.65 35.44
C GLU A 182 -3.36 -33.41 34.16
N ASP A 183 -4.38 -32.93 33.45
CA ASP A 183 -4.74 -33.39 32.11
C ASP A 183 -3.84 -32.70 31.08
N LEU A 184 -2.73 -33.35 30.76
CA LEU A 184 -1.75 -32.88 29.77
C LEU A 184 -2.30 -32.84 28.34
N THR A 185 -3.49 -33.38 28.09
CA THR A 185 -4.11 -33.43 26.76
C THR A 185 -5.05 -32.26 26.47
N SER A 186 -5.41 -31.49 27.50
CA SER A 186 -6.40 -30.41 27.41
C SER A 186 -5.82 -29.08 27.91
N PRO A 187 -4.79 -28.49 27.25
CA PRO A 187 -4.23 -27.21 27.68
C PRO A 187 -5.30 -26.11 27.67
N GLN A 188 -5.32 -25.29 28.70
CA GLN A 188 -6.17 -24.10 28.82
C GLN A 188 -5.31 -22.85 29.03
N THR A 189 -5.87 -21.68 28.75
CA THR A 189 -5.20 -20.40 29.03
C THR A 189 -5.82 -19.73 30.24
N GLU A 190 -4.99 -19.34 31.20
CA GLU A 190 -5.38 -18.52 32.34
C GLU A 190 -4.77 -17.11 32.21
N PRO A 191 -5.50 -16.06 32.58
CA PRO A 191 -4.97 -14.71 32.56
C PRO A 191 -3.84 -14.54 33.60
N VAL A 192 -2.79 -13.81 33.24
CA VAL A 192 -1.65 -13.54 34.12
C VAL A 192 -1.23 -12.08 34.05
N ASN A 193 -0.91 -11.50 35.20
CA ASN A 193 -0.38 -10.15 35.33
C ASN A 193 1.15 -10.19 35.18
N LEU A 194 1.64 -9.78 34.01
CA LEU A 194 3.07 -9.71 33.71
C LEU A 194 3.44 -8.28 33.29
N PRO A 195 4.54 -7.70 33.82
CA PRO A 195 5.13 -6.52 33.22
C PRO A 195 5.59 -6.83 31.80
N VAL A 196 5.30 -5.94 30.85
CA VAL A 196 5.63 -6.11 29.43
C VAL A 196 6.65 -5.07 29.00
N THR A 197 7.79 -5.50 28.46
CA THR A 197 8.71 -4.60 27.76
C THR A 197 8.18 -4.40 26.35
N PHE A 198 7.74 -3.18 26.04
CA PHE A 198 7.22 -2.82 24.72
C PHE A 198 8.36 -2.23 23.89
N GLU A 199 8.78 -2.95 22.86
CA GLU A 199 9.81 -2.55 21.90
C GLU A 199 9.13 -2.33 20.53
N PRO A 200 8.55 -1.14 20.29
CA PRO A 200 7.83 -0.88 19.06
C PRO A 200 8.76 -0.81 17.86
N GLN A 201 8.25 -1.30 16.74
CA GLN A 201 8.71 -0.94 15.41
C GLN A 201 7.49 -0.63 14.57
N PHE A 202 7.48 0.53 13.91
CA PHE A 202 6.37 0.96 13.06
C PHE A 202 6.84 1.13 11.63
N ILE A 203 6.22 0.39 10.71
CA ILE A 203 6.54 0.44 9.29
C ILE A 203 5.36 1.07 8.56
N PHE A 204 5.61 2.20 7.89
CA PHE A 204 4.69 2.78 6.91
C PHE A 204 4.98 2.11 5.58
N GLU A 205 3.98 1.51 4.95
CA GLU A 205 4.10 0.78 3.69
C GLU A 205 3.07 1.29 2.70
N THR A 206 3.45 1.46 1.44
CA THR A 206 2.53 1.78 0.35
C THR A 206 2.89 0.96 -0.87
N HIS A 207 1.88 0.65 -1.67
CA HIS A 207 2.05 0.06 -3.00
C HIS A 207 1.66 1.04 -4.10
N GLU A 208 1.42 2.31 -3.77
CA GLU A 208 0.90 3.28 -4.71
C GLU A 208 1.96 3.73 -5.73
N ALA A 209 1.67 3.56 -7.02
CA ALA A 209 2.47 4.12 -8.09
C ALA A 209 2.27 5.65 -8.16
N LEU A 210 3.35 6.40 -8.03
CA LEU A 210 3.36 7.88 -8.03
C LEU A 210 3.76 8.47 -9.37
N ALA A 211 4.20 7.61 -10.30
CA ALA A 211 4.55 7.96 -11.67
C ALA A 211 4.05 6.87 -12.64
N ARG A 212 3.72 7.28 -13.88
CA ARG A 212 3.25 6.35 -14.94
C ARG A 212 4.24 5.23 -15.24
N THR A 213 5.52 5.49 -15.01
CA THR A 213 6.63 4.55 -15.16
C THR A 213 6.56 3.34 -14.24
N GLU A 214 5.91 3.51 -13.09
CA GLU A 214 5.93 2.54 -12.00
C GLU A 214 4.85 1.46 -12.15
N GLY A 215 3.95 1.58 -13.13
CA GLY A 215 2.89 0.58 -13.36
C GLY A 215 1.67 0.82 -12.49
N LEU A 216 1.01 -0.28 -12.06
CA LEU A 216 -0.11 -0.19 -11.12
C LEU A 216 0.35 -0.25 -9.67
N LEU A 217 1.51 -0.84 -9.40
CA LEU A 217 2.07 -0.96 -8.07
C LEU A 217 3.52 -0.53 -8.01
N GLU A 218 3.86 0.16 -6.92
CA GLU A 218 5.23 0.38 -6.51
C GLU A 218 5.35 0.25 -5.00
N HIS A 219 6.04 -0.79 -4.56
CA HIS A 219 6.28 -1.03 -3.16
C HIS A 219 7.27 -0.01 -2.58
N ARG A 220 6.85 0.69 -1.54
CA ARG A 220 7.73 1.55 -0.72
C ARG A 220 7.43 1.32 0.74
N ASP A 221 8.47 1.33 1.55
CA ASP A 221 8.34 1.33 3.00
C ASP A 221 9.27 2.34 3.66
N PHE A 222 8.81 2.80 4.82
CA PHE A 222 9.50 3.77 5.66
C PHE A 222 9.46 3.25 7.09
N LEU A 223 10.64 3.08 7.68
CA LEU A 223 10.77 2.80 9.10
C LEU A 223 10.56 4.07 9.91
N ASP A 224 9.99 3.94 11.10
CA ASP A 224 9.88 5.04 12.03
C ASP A 224 11.26 5.61 12.40
N ARG A 225 11.33 6.93 12.51
CA ARG A 225 12.55 7.70 12.77
C ARG A 225 12.42 8.47 14.08
N LEU A 226 13.55 8.59 14.79
CA LEU A 226 13.65 9.45 15.95
C LEU A 226 13.85 10.90 15.49
N VAL A 227 12.79 11.70 15.60
CA VAL A 227 12.79 13.12 15.21
C VAL A 227 12.47 13.98 16.44
N PRO A 228 13.45 14.30 17.30
CA PRO A 228 13.19 15.02 18.55
C PRO A 228 12.55 16.40 18.36
N THR A 229 12.86 17.07 17.24
CA THR A 229 12.27 18.38 16.88
C THR A 229 10.77 18.30 16.58
N ALA A 230 10.22 17.11 16.32
CA ALA A 230 8.80 16.91 16.08
C ALA A 230 7.97 16.74 17.36
N LEU A 231 8.59 16.30 18.47
CA LEU A 231 7.86 15.95 19.71
C LEU A 231 7.10 17.12 20.30
N GLU A 232 7.73 18.29 20.45
CA GLU A 232 7.06 19.47 21.03
C GLU A 232 5.92 19.99 20.13
N PRO A 233 6.09 20.17 18.81
CA PRO A 233 4.98 20.48 17.90
C PRO A 233 3.81 19.48 17.98
N ILE A 234 4.09 18.18 17.96
CA ILE A 234 3.07 17.13 18.02
C ILE A 234 2.36 17.14 19.38
N SER A 235 3.11 17.22 20.48
CA SER A 235 2.57 17.33 21.85
C SER A 235 1.58 18.48 21.97
N ARG A 236 1.93 19.68 21.47
CA ARG A 236 1.04 20.86 21.48
C ARG A 236 -0.21 20.65 20.62
N ARG A 237 -0.05 20.08 19.42
CA ARG A 237 -1.17 19.84 18.49
C ARG A 237 -2.16 18.81 19.06
N GLU A 238 -1.65 17.75 19.65
CA GLU A 238 -2.45 16.63 20.13
C GLU A 238 -2.98 16.81 21.56
N GLY A 239 -2.49 17.83 22.27
CA GLY A 239 -2.88 18.14 23.64
C GLY A 239 -2.36 17.12 24.66
N ILE A 240 -1.22 16.48 24.36
CA ILE A 240 -0.58 15.48 25.23
C ILE A 240 0.65 16.13 25.87
N PRO A 241 0.80 16.12 27.21
CA PRO A 241 1.99 16.66 27.87
C PRO A 241 3.28 16.03 27.32
N LEU A 242 4.30 16.85 27.05
CA LEU A 242 5.55 16.41 26.43
C LEU A 242 6.28 15.33 27.25
N ASP A 243 6.17 15.38 28.58
CA ASP A 243 6.74 14.41 29.51
C ASP A 243 6.02 13.04 29.51
N GLN A 244 4.85 12.95 28.86
CA GLN A 244 4.05 11.74 28.72
C GLN A 244 4.06 11.18 27.30
N LEU A 245 4.55 11.94 26.32
CA LEU A 245 4.63 11.54 24.93
C LEU A 245 6.01 10.94 24.64
N HIS A 246 6.06 9.62 24.47
CA HIS A 246 7.31 8.90 24.24
C HIS A 246 7.58 8.68 22.73
N ASP A 247 8.83 8.74 22.33
CA ASP A 247 9.27 8.15 21.05
C ASP A 247 9.45 6.62 21.20
N SER A 248 9.70 5.93 20.08
CA SER A 248 9.84 4.46 20.04
C SER A 248 10.95 3.90 20.93
N VAL A 249 11.96 4.70 21.30
CA VAL A 249 13.05 4.26 22.18
C VAL A 249 12.73 4.53 23.65
N SER A 250 12.27 5.73 23.97
CA SER A 250 11.98 6.14 25.35
C SER A 250 10.80 5.37 25.95
N ILE A 251 9.83 4.94 25.13
CA ILE A 251 8.70 4.13 25.60
C ILE A 251 9.14 2.74 26.09
N ALA A 252 10.20 2.19 25.50
CA ALA A 252 10.80 0.90 25.82
C ALA A 252 11.69 0.95 27.08
N GLY A 253 12.04 2.15 27.57
CA GLY A 253 13.02 2.34 28.65
C GLY A 253 12.69 1.66 29.98
N ARG A 254 11.43 1.26 30.20
CA ARG A 254 11.04 0.39 31.32
C ARG A 254 9.83 -0.48 30.97
N PRO A 255 9.63 -1.65 31.60
CA PRO A 255 8.43 -2.45 31.40
C PRO A 255 7.15 -1.69 31.77
N ILE A 256 6.08 -1.86 30.98
CA ILE A 256 4.72 -1.38 31.24
C ILE A 256 4.09 -2.33 32.27
N GLN A 257 3.77 -1.80 33.44
CA GLN A 257 3.17 -2.59 34.51
C GLN A 257 1.73 -2.98 34.15
N PRO A 258 1.20 -4.11 34.68
CA PRO A 258 -0.22 -4.40 34.55
C PRO A 258 -1.06 -3.22 35.04
N GLY A 259 -2.02 -2.77 34.22
CA GLY A 259 -2.92 -1.65 34.48
C GLY A 259 -2.40 -0.30 33.99
N GLU A 260 -1.10 -0.21 33.67
CA GLU A 260 -0.46 0.99 33.16
C GLU A 260 -0.79 1.22 31.68
N GLU A 261 -0.94 2.49 31.30
CA GLU A 261 -0.97 2.95 29.91
C GLU A 261 0.16 3.93 29.64
N ARG A 262 0.62 3.98 28.38
CA ARG A 262 1.61 4.96 27.91
C ARG A 262 1.25 5.48 26.53
N TRP A 263 1.59 6.73 26.30
CA TRP A 263 1.42 7.39 25.01
C TRP A 263 2.74 7.42 24.25
N GLY A 264 2.66 7.10 22.97
CA GLY A 264 3.81 7.13 22.08
C GLY A 264 3.51 7.84 20.77
N VAL A 265 4.57 8.15 20.04
CA VAL A 265 4.50 8.68 18.68
C VAL A 265 5.50 7.98 17.78
N ALA A 266 5.02 7.51 16.64
CA ALA A 266 5.85 7.08 15.52
C ALA A 266 5.91 8.22 14.49
N VAL A 267 7.08 8.46 13.90
CA VAL A 267 7.31 9.56 12.94
C VAL A 267 8.00 9.00 11.71
N TRP A 268 7.54 9.40 10.52
CA TRP A 268 8.14 9.05 9.24
C TRP A 268 8.53 10.31 8.47
N GLU A 269 9.74 10.30 7.95
CA GLU A 269 10.31 11.37 7.13
C GLU A 269 10.33 10.90 5.66
N GLN A 270 10.41 11.87 4.73
CA GLN A 270 10.58 11.60 3.29
C GLN A 270 9.45 10.80 2.61
N VAL A 271 8.27 10.73 3.23
CA VAL A 271 7.06 10.18 2.60
C VAL A 271 6.56 11.19 1.56
N ASP A 272 6.37 10.73 0.32
CA ASP A 272 5.84 11.58 -0.75
C ASP A 272 4.41 12.02 -0.40
N PRO A 273 4.10 13.33 -0.43
CA PRO A 273 2.79 13.84 -0.03
C PRO A 273 1.65 13.45 -0.96
N ARG A 274 1.95 12.89 -2.13
CA ARG A 274 0.96 12.37 -3.07
C ARG A 274 0.49 10.95 -2.73
N ILE A 275 1.08 10.32 -1.71
CA ILE A 275 0.64 9.01 -1.24
C ILE A 275 -0.71 9.19 -0.55
N ASP A 276 -1.72 8.59 -1.15
CA ASP A 276 -3.08 8.55 -0.64
C ASP A 276 -3.34 7.24 0.11
N PHE A 277 -2.68 6.14 -0.26
CA PHE A 277 -2.90 4.82 0.34
C PHE A 277 -1.66 4.29 1.03
N PHE A 278 -1.84 3.88 2.28
CA PHE A 278 -0.75 3.27 3.01
C PHE A 278 -1.25 2.39 4.15
N THR A 279 -0.36 1.53 4.61
CA THR A 279 -0.57 0.58 5.69
C THR A 279 0.49 0.85 6.75
N ILE A 280 0.08 0.88 8.02
CA ILE A 280 1.00 0.90 9.14
C ILE A 280 1.03 -0.48 9.78
N PHE A 281 2.21 -1.09 9.82
CA PHE A 281 2.48 -2.30 10.59
C PHE A 281 3.10 -1.94 11.94
N ALA A 282 2.45 -2.34 13.02
CA ALA A 282 2.92 -2.13 14.39
C ALA A 282 3.39 -3.46 15.00
N TYR A 283 4.70 -3.55 15.26
CA TYR A 283 5.35 -4.69 15.92
C TYR A 283 5.56 -4.42 17.43
N GLY A 284 5.91 -5.48 18.15
CA GLY A 284 6.19 -5.41 19.58
C GLY A 284 4.94 -5.38 20.48
N LEU A 285 3.74 -5.35 19.90
CA LEU A 285 2.48 -5.39 20.65
C LEU A 285 2.21 -6.75 21.28
N THR A 286 2.85 -7.81 20.79
CA THR A 286 2.75 -9.17 21.32
C THR A 286 4.09 -9.89 21.22
N ASN A 287 4.31 -10.89 22.07
CA ASN A 287 5.41 -11.86 21.93
C ASN A 287 5.02 -13.11 21.13
N SER A 288 3.90 -13.05 20.43
CA SER A 288 3.51 -14.10 19.51
C SER A 288 4.49 -14.18 18.32
N LEU A 289 4.84 -15.42 17.96
CA LEU A 289 5.72 -15.71 16.85
C LEU A 289 5.41 -17.10 16.30
N LYS A 290 5.57 -17.27 14.99
CA LYS A 290 5.48 -18.55 14.27
C LYS A 290 6.85 -18.92 13.70
N TRP A 291 7.19 -20.19 13.77
CA TRP A 291 8.40 -20.74 13.16
C TRP A 291 8.06 -21.32 11.79
N ARG A 292 8.83 -20.97 10.76
CA ARG A 292 8.79 -21.63 9.46
C ARG A 292 10.16 -22.26 9.16
N HIS A 293 10.10 -23.49 8.66
CA HIS A 293 11.24 -24.23 8.13
C HIS A 293 11.06 -24.29 6.61
N ASP A 294 12.06 -23.83 5.85
CA ASP A 294 12.06 -24.01 4.40
C ASP A 294 12.36 -25.48 4.08
N ALA A 295 11.65 -26.06 3.11
CA ALA A 295 11.65 -27.50 2.84
C ALA A 295 12.93 -28.04 2.17
N GLU A 296 13.83 -27.17 1.71
CA GLU A 296 15.03 -27.56 0.96
C GLU A 296 16.31 -27.33 1.79
N LEU A 297 16.83 -28.39 2.40
CA LEU A 297 18.11 -28.37 3.11
C LEU A 297 19.09 -29.32 2.43
N ILE A 298 20.14 -28.75 1.84
CA ILE A 298 21.39 -29.46 1.55
C ILE A 298 22.24 -29.33 2.82
N THR A 299 22.41 -30.45 3.52
CA THR A 299 23.29 -30.54 4.69
C THR A 299 24.74 -30.59 4.21
N ASP A 300 25.46 -29.48 4.25
CA ASP A 300 26.91 -29.56 4.40
C ASP A 300 27.29 -29.26 5.86
N GLU A 301 28.36 -29.91 6.32
CA GLU A 301 28.87 -29.80 7.69
C GLU A 301 29.61 -28.47 7.94
N GLU A 302 29.81 -27.65 6.90
CA GLU A 302 30.68 -26.48 6.92
C GLU A 302 29.91 -25.17 7.18
N HIS A 303 28.59 -25.14 6.96
CA HIS A 303 27.77 -23.95 7.18
C HIS A 303 26.99 -23.97 8.51
N ALA A 304 27.06 -22.83 9.23
CA ALA A 304 26.12 -22.53 10.32
C ALA A 304 24.68 -22.52 9.76
N PRO A 305 23.69 -23.09 10.47
CA PRO A 305 22.33 -23.15 9.97
C PRO A 305 21.79 -21.73 9.69
N LYS A 306 21.53 -21.42 8.42
CA LYS A 306 20.94 -20.15 7.95
C LYS A 306 19.39 -20.23 7.87
N TYR A 307 18.73 -21.10 8.63
CA TYR A 307 17.47 -21.72 8.15
C TYR A 307 16.27 -21.67 9.11
N GLU A 308 16.28 -20.83 10.16
CA GLU A 308 15.07 -20.56 10.95
C GLU A 308 14.44 -19.23 10.52
N ARG A 309 13.27 -19.27 9.86
CA ARG A 309 12.48 -18.07 9.62
C ARG A 309 11.47 -17.89 10.75
N ARG A 310 11.60 -16.78 11.48
CA ARG A 310 10.67 -16.39 12.54
C ARG A 310 9.74 -15.34 11.98
N GLN A 311 8.45 -15.61 12.04
CA GLN A 311 7.42 -14.62 11.75
C GLN A 311 6.93 -14.06 13.08
N LEU A 312 6.99 -12.74 13.25
CA LEU A 312 6.39 -12.08 14.41
C LEU A 312 4.96 -11.71 14.06
N GLU A 313 4.07 -11.81 15.04
CA GLU A 313 2.73 -11.26 14.90
C GLU A 313 2.79 -9.73 15.01
N CYS A 314 2.14 -9.04 14.08
CA CYS A 314 2.02 -7.60 14.05
C CYS A 314 0.58 -7.17 13.77
N LEU A 315 0.28 -5.93 14.14
CA LEU A 315 -0.98 -5.29 13.85
C LEU A 315 -0.86 -4.52 12.53
N ARG A 316 -1.72 -4.84 11.57
CA ARG A 316 -1.90 -4.12 10.31
C ARG A 316 -3.03 -3.11 10.43
N LEU A 317 -2.77 -1.87 10.06
CA LEU A 317 -3.72 -0.77 10.02
C LEU A 317 -3.70 -0.14 8.62
N ASP A 318 -4.81 -0.15 7.91
CA ASP A 318 -4.92 0.40 6.55
C ASP A 318 -5.51 1.82 6.58
N PHE A 319 -4.94 2.74 5.82
CA PHE A 319 -5.32 4.15 5.81
C PHE A 319 -5.51 4.70 4.40
N TYR A 320 -6.43 5.66 4.29
CA TYR A 320 -6.67 6.47 3.11
C TYR A 320 -6.56 7.96 3.46
N HIS A 321 -5.62 8.63 2.84
CA HIS A 321 -5.46 10.06 2.84
C HIS A 321 -6.00 10.61 1.51
N PRO A 322 -7.18 11.25 1.47
CA PRO A 322 -7.60 11.95 0.26
C PRO A 322 -6.66 13.15 0.06
N GLY A 323 -5.79 13.08 -0.96
CA GLY A 323 -4.76 14.08 -1.20
C GLY A 323 -5.25 15.53 -1.28
N ASP A 324 -4.27 16.45 -1.22
CA ASP A 324 -4.39 17.91 -1.06
C ASP A 324 -5.35 18.59 -2.08
N GLY A 325 -6.66 18.44 -1.90
CA GLY A 325 -7.67 19.33 -2.47
C GLY A 325 -7.49 20.73 -1.90
N ILE A 326 -7.47 21.75 -2.76
CA ILE A 326 -7.28 23.16 -2.38
C ILE A 326 -8.35 23.58 -1.36
N GLY A 327 -8.00 23.54 -0.08
CA GLY A 327 -8.77 24.08 1.04
C GLY A 327 -8.75 23.19 2.27
N ASP A 328 -7.92 23.53 3.27
CA ASP A 328 -7.97 23.32 4.75
C ASP A 328 -8.65 22.09 5.41
N SER A 329 -9.16 21.11 4.68
CA SER A 329 -9.64 19.82 5.17
C SER A 329 -8.68 18.66 4.87
N GLY A 330 -7.55 18.95 4.21
CA GLY A 330 -6.53 17.98 3.77
C GLY A 330 -5.71 17.33 4.88
N ASP A 331 -6.17 17.37 6.14
CA ASP A 331 -5.47 16.78 7.29
C ASP A 331 -6.13 15.49 7.81
N GLU A 332 -7.27 15.08 7.24
CA GLU A 332 -8.07 13.99 7.78
C GLU A 332 -7.78 12.67 7.03
N VAL A 333 -6.79 11.94 7.53
CA VAL A 333 -6.59 10.53 7.17
C VAL A 333 -7.77 9.72 7.69
N GLN A 334 -8.38 8.95 6.79
CA GLN A 334 -9.49 8.05 7.08
C GLN A 334 -8.98 6.63 7.24
N LEU A 335 -9.73 5.84 8.00
CA LEU A 335 -9.50 4.41 8.11
C LEU A 335 -9.91 3.73 6.80
N ALA A 336 -9.02 2.96 6.23
CA ALA A 336 -9.31 2.09 5.10
C ALA A 336 -9.53 0.66 5.60
N HIS A 337 -9.89 -0.22 4.68
CA HIS A 337 -9.95 -1.66 4.92
C HIS A 337 -9.08 -2.38 3.89
N ALA A 338 -8.67 -3.60 4.22
CA ALA A 338 -7.89 -4.43 3.31
C ALA A 338 -8.56 -4.52 1.93
N GLY A 339 -7.77 -4.40 0.85
CA GLY A 339 -8.24 -4.50 -0.53
C GLY A 339 -8.86 -3.22 -1.12
N MET A 340 -9.11 -2.18 -0.31
CA MET A 340 -9.63 -0.89 -0.81
C MET A 340 -8.68 -0.21 -1.79
N PHE A 341 -7.37 -0.25 -1.52
CA PHE A 341 -6.36 0.30 -2.43
C PHE A 341 -6.39 -0.44 -3.77
N GLU A 342 -6.41 -1.77 -3.75
CA GLU A 342 -6.42 -2.59 -4.95
C GLU A 342 -7.69 -2.34 -5.79
N GLN A 343 -8.86 -2.24 -5.16
CA GLN A 343 -10.10 -1.86 -5.82
C GLN A 343 -10.00 -0.49 -6.51
N LEU A 344 -9.37 0.47 -5.85
CA LEU A 344 -9.21 1.83 -6.38
C LEU A 344 -8.15 1.91 -7.49
N ALA A 345 -7.04 1.19 -7.36
CA ALA A 345 -6.01 1.10 -8.40
C ALA A 345 -6.59 0.47 -9.68
N LEU A 346 -7.28 -0.67 -9.54
CA LEU A 346 -7.97 -1.34 -10.63
C LEU A 346 -9.08 -0.44 -11.21
N GLY A 347 -9.91 0.16 -10.35
CA GLY A 347 -10.99 1.06 -10.76
C GLY A 347 -10.49 2.30 -11.51
N SER A 348 -9.39 2.90 -11.05
CA SER A 348 -8.75 4.06 -11.68
C SER A 348 -8.26 3.71 -13.08
N ARG A 349 -7.64 2.53 -13.22
CA ARG A 349 -7.19 2.03 -14.53
C ARG A 349 -8.33 1.84 -15.52
N LEU A 350 -9.46 1.29 -15.06
CA LEU A 350 -10.66 1.09 -15.89
C LEU A 350 -11.25 2.41 -16.36
N LEU A 351 -11.39 3.38 -15.45
CA LEU A 351 -11.91 4.71 -15.76
C LEU A 351 -10.97 5.51 -16.66
N GLU A 352 -9.67 5.43 -16.44
CA GLU A 352 -8.68 6.04 -17.33
C GLU A 352 -8.84 5.45 -18.73
N ALA A 353 -8.85 4.12 -18.88
CA ALA A 353 -8.97 3.48 -20.19
C ALA A 353 -10.29 3.83 -20.89
N ALA A 354 -11.41 3.84 -20.17
CA ALA A 354 -12.73 4.17 -20.73
C ALA A 354 -12.83 5.64 -21.18
N SER A 355 -12.09 6.57 -20.55
CA SER A 355 -12.12 8.00 -20.87
C SER A 355 -10.98 8.46 -21.79
N ARG A 356 -9.88 7.69 -21.88
CA ARG A 356 -8.67 8.10 -22.60
C ARG A 356 -8.91 8.30 -24.10
N ALA A 357 -9.74 7.47 -24.71
CA ALA A 357 -10.02 7.52 -26.16
C ALA A 357 -10.58 8.90 -26.56
N GLU A 358 -11.48 9.48 -25.78
CA GLU A 358 -12.03 10.81 -26.03
C GLU A 358 -10.98 11.92 -25.86
N LEU A 359 -10.13 11.80 -24.84
CA LEU A 359 -9.07 12.77 -24.54
C LEU A 359 -7.96 12.78 -25.60
N THR A 360 -7.63 11.60 -26.14
CA THR A 360 -6.52 11.39 -27.08
C THR A 360 -6.97 11.31 -28.55
N ARG A 361 -8.30 11.28 -28.79
CA ARG A 361 -8.95 11.02 -30.08
C ARG A 361 -8.51 9.70 -30.73
N ALA A 362 -8.17 8.72 -29.91
CA ALA A 362 -7.77 7.40 -30.37
C ALA A 362 -9.00 6.56 -30.74
N GLU A 363 -8.84 5.71 -31.75
CA GLU A 363 -9.83 4.71 -32.15
C GLU A 363 -9.26 3.31 -31.88
N HIS A 364 -8.95 3.02 -30.61
CA HIS A 364 -8.12 1.88 -30.20
C HIS A 364 -8.50 0.55 -30.89
N ILE A 365 -9.80 0.28 -31.04
CA ILE A 365 -10.30 -0.95 -31.70
C ILE A 365 -10.00 -0.97 -33.19
N GLN A 366 -10.19 0.15 -33.88
CA GLN A 366 -9.84 0.24 -35.29
C GLN A 366 -8.34 0.13 -35.45
N GLY A 367 -7.55 0.78 -34.57
CA GLY A 367 -6.10 0.67 -34.53
C GLY A 367 -5.62 -0.78 -34.39
N VAL A 368 -6.11 -1.53 -33.38
CA VAL A 368 -5.78 -2.96 -33.18
C VAL A 368 -6.13 -3.78 -34.43
N ARG A 369 -7.34 -3.60 -34.97
CA ARG A 369 -7.80 -4.35 -36.16
C ARG A 369 -6.99 -4.04 -37.41
N GLN A 370 -6.68 -2.77 -37.64
CA GLN A 370 -5.92 -2.33 -38.82
C GLN A 370 -4.43 -2.72 -38.71
N LEU A 371 -3.86 -2.76 -37.49
CA LEU A 371 -2.54 -3.31 -37.24
C LEU A 371 -2.48 -4.84 -37.45
N GLY A 372 -3.63 -5.53 -37.49
CA GLY A 372 -3.70 -6.97 -37.69
C GLY A 372 -3.21 -7.79 -36.50
N VAL A 373 -3.23 -7.20 -35.30
CA VAL A 373 -2.77 -7.80 -34.04
C VAL A 373 -3.95 -8.09 -33.13
N GLN A 374 -3.76 -9.02 -32.21
CA GLN A 374 -4.70 -9.30 -31.13
C GLN A 374 -4.28 -8.56 -29.86
N TRP A 375 -5.21 -8.33 -28.93
CA TRP A 375 -4.87 -7.69 -27.67
C TRP A 375 -3.92 -8.55 -26.83
N GLN A 376 -4.00 -9.88 -26.97
CA GLN A 376 -3.12 -10.84 -26.31
C GLN A 376 -1.66 -10.67 -26.72
N ASP A 377 -1.40 -10.18 -27.95
CA ASP A 377 -0.05 -9.95 -28.42
C ASP A 377 0.63 -8.81 -27.64
N PHE A 378 -0.15 -7.93 -27.02
CA PHE A 378 0.34 -6.84 -26.15
C PHE A 378 0.38 -7.22 -24.67
N LEU A 379 0.33 -8.51 -24.33
CA LEU A 379 0.59 -8.95 -22.96
C LEU A 379 2.08 -8.88 -22.65
N GLU A 380 2.38 -8.60 -21.40
CA GLU A 380 3.75 -8.71 -20.89
C GLU A 380 4.11 -10.19 -20.72
N PRO A 381 5.37 -10.58 -20.99
CA PRO A 381 5.80 -11.97 -20.86
C PRO A 381 5.74 -12.44 -19.39
N GLU A 382 5.31 -13.69 -19.16
CA GLU A 382 5.25 -14.31 -17.83
C GLU A 382 6.64 -14.50 -17.20
N GLU A 383 7.67 -14.69 -18.03
CA GLU A 383 9.04 -15.03 -17.63
C GLU A 383 9.93 -13.80 -17.38
N LYS A 384 9.38 -12.69 -16.88
CA LYS A 384 10.25 -11.79 -16.13
C LYS A 384 10.52 -12.47 -14.80
N GLY A 385 11.47 -13.41 -14.78
CA GLY A 385 11.87 -14.14 -13.57
C GLY A 385 12.19 -13.18 -12.41
N GLU A 386 12.53 -13.72 -11.24
CA GLU A 386 12.79 -13.01 -9.96
C GLU A 386 13.65 -11.72 -10.03
N ALA A 387 14.27 -11.41 -11.17
CA ALA A 387 15.10 -10.25 -11.47
C ALA A 387 14.38 -8.93 -11.78
N TRP A 388 13.18 -8.90 -12.40
CA TRP A 388 12.51 -7.61 -12.72
C TRP A 388 11.78 -7.05 -11.50
N GLN A 389 12.24 -5.91 -10.98
CA GLN A 389 11.63 -5.23 -9.85
C GLN A 389 11.02 -3.88 -10.31
N GLY A 390 9.70 -3.89 -10.59
CA GLY A 390 8.84 -2.69 -10.73
C GLY A 390 8.54 -2.23 -12.17
N GLY A 391 7.41 -1.55 -12.40
CA GLY A 391 7.09 -0.86 -13.66
C GLY A 391 6.52 -1.70 -14.82
N ALA A 392 5.87 -1.03 -15.78
CA ALA A 392 5.29 -1.65 -16.97
C ALA A 392 6.36 -2.21 -17.93
N GLY A 393 6.07 -3.34 -18.56
CA GLY A 393 6.94 -3.94 -19.56
C GLY A 393 6.95 -3.15 -20.88
N LEU A 394 8.09 -3.17 -21.57
CA LEU A 394 8.27 -2.55 -22.88
C LEU A 394 8.11 -3.53 -24.05
N ALA A 395 7.99 -4.84 -23.80
CA ALA A 395 7.73 -5.82 -24.86
C ALA A 395 6.50 -5.46 -25.74
N PRO A 396 5.37 -4.97 -25.19
CA PRO A 396 4.24 -4.48 -26.00
C PRO A 396 4.62 -3.29 -26.91
N VAL A 397 5.53 -2.42 -26.45
CA VAL A 397 6.01 -1.26 -27.22
C VAL A 397 6.92 -1.71 -28.37
N GLU A 398 7.80 -2.68 -28.12
CA GLU A 398 8.64 -3.30 -29.15
C GLU A 398 7.78 -3.95 -30.24
N LEU A 399 6.76 -4.73 -29.83
CA LEU A 399 5.85 -5.37 -30.78
C LEU A 399 5.09 -4.34 -31.62
N PHE A 400 4.58 -3.28 -30.99
CA PHE A 400 3.92 -2.17 -31.69
C PHE A 400 4.84 -1.59 -32.76
N ALA A 401 6.07 -1.22 -32.39
CA ALA A 401 7.05 -0.63 -33.30
C ALA A 401 7.42 -1.58 -34.45
N THR A 402 7.63 -2.86 -34.15
CA THR A 402 7.95 -3.91 -35.13
C THR A 402 6.80 -4.16 -36.10
N THR A 403 5.57 -4.11 -35.62
CA THR A 403 4.37 -4.29 -36.46
C THR A 403 4.19 -3.08 -37.38
N LEU A 404 4.32 -1.87 -36.83
CA LEU A 404 4.22 -0.64 -37.60
C LEU A 404 5.32 -0.53 -38.68
N ALA A 405 6.52 -1.07 -38.41
CA ALA A 405 7.62 -1.10 -39.38
C ALA A 405 7.29 -1.90 -40.66
N LYS A 406 6.34 -2.85 -40.60
CA LYS A 406 5.90 -3.66 -41.75
C LYS A 406 4.98 -2.92 -42.72
N VAL A 407 4.38 -1.80 -42.27
CA VAL A 407 3.51 -0.96 -43.10
C VAL A 407 4.41 -0.11 -43.99
N GLU A 408 4.26 -0.15 -45.31
CA GLU A 408 5.17 0.58 -46.20
C GLU A 408 4.83 2.08 -46.31
N ASP A 409 3.55 2.43 -46.33
CA ASP A 409 3.09 3.81 -46.51
C ASP A 409 3.24 4.64 -45.22
N PRO A 410 4.03 5.73 -45.22
CA PRO A 410 4.15 6.63 -44.08
C PRO A 410 2.83 7.26 -43.61
N ALA A 411 1.90 7.56 -44.52
CA ALA A 411 0.61 8.16 -44.16
C ALA A 411 -0.29 7.13 -43.45
N GLU A 412 -0.23 5.87 -43.88
CA GLU A 412 -0.89 4.76 -43.21
C GLU A 412 -0.29 4.53 -41.81
N ARG A 413 1.05 4.58 -41.67
CA ARG A 413 1.70 4.51 -40.35
C ARG A 413 1.21 5.59 -39.39
N GLU A 414 1.15 6.84 -39.83
CA GLU A 414 0.66 7.94 -38.99
C GLU A 414 -0.80 7.71 -38.56
N THR A 415 -1.64 7.25 -39.49
CA THR A 415 -3.05 6.93 -39.22
C THR A 415 -3.16 5.83 -38.15
N LEU A 416 -2.34 4.78 -38.25
CA LEU A 416 -2.30 3.67 -37.29
C LEU A 416 -1.82 4.13 -35.91
N VAL A 417 -0.76 4.95 -35.84
CA VAL A 417 -0.27 5.51 -34.57
C VAL A 417 -1.36 6.35 -33.91
N ARG A 418 -2.01 7.23 -34.67
CA ARG A 418 -3.11 8.08 -34.18
C ARG A 418 -4.28 7.24 -33.68
N ALA A 419 -4.67 6.21 -34.44
CA ALA A 419 -5.77 5.34 -34.06
C ALA A 419 -5.45 4.51 -32.81
N PHE A 420 -4.21 4.03 -32.67
CA PHE A 420 -3.82 3.14 -31.59
C PHE A 420 -3.40 3.87 -30.30
N LEU A 421 -2.53 4.89 -30.41
CA LEU A 421 -1.92 5.61 -29.28
C LEU A 421 -2.43 7.06 -29.11
N GLY A 422 -3.22 7.55 -30.06
CA GLY A 422 -3.72 8.93 -30.05
C GLY A 422 -2.80 9.94 -30.73
N GLU A 423 -3.32 11.15 -30.91
CA GLU A 423 -2.69 12.22 -31.70
C GLU A 423 -1.33 12.69 -31.13
N GLN A 424 -1.17 12.69 -29.81
CA GLN A 424 0.06 13.18 -29.16
C GLN A 424 1.25 12.23 -29.36
N ALA A 425 1.00 10.93 -29.54
CA ALA A 425 2.03 9.93 -29.67
C ALA A 425 2.91 10.12 -30.91
N ILE A 426 2.35 10.70 -31.98
CA ILE A 426 3.12 11.05 -33.20
C ILE A 426 4.28 11.97 -32.85
N GLY A 427 4.00 13.05 -32.10
CA GLY A 427 5.02 14.01 -31.69
C GLY A 427 6.06 13.39 -30.74
N TRP A 428 5.65 12.45 -29.89
CA TRP A 428 6.58 11.72 -29.01
C TRP A 428 7.51 10.80 -29.79
N MET A 429 6.98 10.06 -30.78
CA MET A 429 7.80 9.22 -31.65
C MET A 429 8.79 10.05 -32.48
N GLU A 430 8.35 11.19 -33.02
CA GLU A 430 9.24 12.13 -33.72
C GLU A 430 10.34 12.68 -32.79
N GLU A 431 10.00 13.00 -31.54
CA GLU A 431 10.95 13.48 -30.54
C GLU A 431 12.03 12.42 -30.24
N LEU A 432 11.63 11.16 -30.08
CA LEU A 432 12.53 10.02 -29.85
C LEU A 432 13.45 9.76 -31.05
N VAL A 433 12.90 9.73 -32.27
CA VAL A 433 13.69 9.53 -33.49
C VAL A 433 14.68 10.69 -33.67
N ARG A 434 14.25 11.93 -33.42
CA ARG A 434 15.15 13.10 -33.49
C ARG A 434 16.26 13.03 -32.45
N ALA A 435 15.98 12.54 -31.24
CA ALA A 435 16.98 12.40 -30.20
C ALA A 435 18.06 11.37 -30.58
N VAL A 436 17.65 10.21 -31.11
CA VAL A 436 18.58 9.11 -31.39
C VAL A 436 19.31 9.23 -32.73
N ALA A 437 18.70 9.89 -33.71
CA ALA A 437 19.19 9.91 -35.09
C ALA A 437 19.28 11.33 -35.71
N GLY A 438 18.57 12.30 -35.14
CA GLY A 438 18.53 13.68 -35.62
C GLY A 438 19.71 14.56 -35.16
N PRO A 439 19.68 15.88 -35.46
CA PRO A 439 20.73 16.81 -35.05
C PRO A 439 20.69 17.06 -33.54
N VAL A 440 21.82 16.85 -32.86
CA VAL A 440 22.01 17.06 -31.41
C VAL A 440 23.37 17.72 -31.13
N SER A 441 23.63 18.09 -29.87
CA SER A 441 24.94 18.63 -29.48
C SER A 441 26.05 17.57 -29.64
N PRO A 442 27.32 17.96 -29.85
CA PRO A 442 28.42 16.99 -29.98
C PRO A 442 28.55 16.03 -28.78
N GLU A 443 28.27 16.51 -27.57
CA GLU A 443 28.28 15.69 -26.36
C GLU A 443 27.13 14.68 -26.32
N ALA A 444 25.93 15.09 -26.74
CA ALA A 444 24.80 14.18 -26.88
C ALA A 444 25.03 13.15 -27.99
N ASP A 445 25.66 13.55 -29.11
CA ASP A 445 25.99 12.65 -30.21
C ASP A 445 27.02 11.59 -29.79
N ALA A 446 28.06 12.00 -29.05
CA ALA A 446 29.05 11.07 -28.52
C ALA A 446 28.42 10.03 -27.56
N ARG A 447 27.54 10.48 -26.65
CA ARG A 447 26.83 9.59 -25.71
C ARG A 447 25.90 8.61 -26.43
N ARG A 448 25.03 9.09 -27.31
CA ARG A 448 24.09 8.20 -28.02
C ARG A 448 24.82 7.22 -28.94
N ARG A 449 25.91 7.62 -29.61
CA ARG A 449 26.72 6.71 -30.46
C ARG A 449 27.39 5.62 -29.63
N ALA A 450 27.86 5.94 -28.42
CA ALA A 450 28.42 4.94 -27.52
C ALA A 450 27.35 3.90 -27.11
N ALA A 451 26.15 4.35 -26.74
CA ALA A 451 25.05 3.46 -26.37
C ALA A 451 24.56 2.61 -27.57
N LEU A 452 24.42 3.22 -28.76
CA LEU A 452 24.00 2.52 -29.98
C LEU A 452 25.00 1.46 -30.44
N ALA A 453 26.31 1.68 -30.21
CA ALA A 453 27.33 0.71 -30.55
C ALA A 453 27.19 -0.61 -29.75
N GLU A 454 26.62 -0.57 -28.53
CA GLU A 454 26.37 -1.78 -27.73
C GLU A 454 25.31 -2.70 -28.35
N ILE A 455 24.46 -2.15 -29.20
CA ILE A 455 23.40 -2.88 -29.92
C ILE A 455 23.64 -2.93 -31.44
N GLU A 456 24.89 -2.68 -31.85
CA GLU A 456 25.33 -2.74 -33.26
C GLU A 456 24.53 -1.81 -34.20
N LEU A 457 24.15 -0.63 -33.72
CA LEU A 457 23.44 0.38 -34.51
C LEU A 457 24.23 1.69 -34.63
N THR A 458 23.91 2.44 -35.67
CA THR A 458 24.36 3.82 -35.88
C THR A 458 23.17 4.77 -36.02
N PRO A 459 23.34 6.07 -35.70
CA PRO A 459 22.33 7.09 -35.97
C PRO A 459 21.87 7.09 -37.44
N GLU A 460 22.81 6.84 -38.37
CA GLU A 460 22.55 6.79 -39.81
C GLU A 460 21.63 5.62 -40.19
N GLU A 461 21.88 4.41 -39.70
CA GLU A 461 21.01 3.24 -39.92
C GLU A 461 19.61 3.45 -39.33
N ILE A 462 19.51 4.14 -38.18
CA ILE A 462 18.22 4.47 -37.59
C ILE A 462 17.46 5.49 -38.46
N LEU A 463 18.14 6.44 -39.10
CA LEU A 463 17.45 7.34 -40.05
C LEU A 463 16.87 6.59 -41.25
N GLU A 464 17.54 5.52 -41.71
CA GLU A 464 17.06 4.69 -42.82
C GLU A 464 15.86 3.82 -42.42
N ALA A 465 15.86 3.27 -41.19
CA ALA A 465 14.78 2.43 -40.67
C ALA A 465 14.36 2.82 -39.23
N PRO A 466 13.67 3.96 -39.02
CA PRO A 466 13.45 4.51 -37.68
C PRO A 466 12.70 3.59 -36.73
N LEU A 467 11.66 2.90 -37.22
CA LEU A 467 10.84 2.01 -36.40
C LEU A 467 11.57 0.72 -36.01
N VAL A 468 12.41 0.19 -36.91
CA VAL A 468 13.24 -1.00 -36.64
C VAL A 468 14.33 -0.68 -35.62
N GLY A 469 14.99 0.48 -35.79
CA GLY A 469 15.96 1.00 -34.83
C GLY A 469 15.33 1.24 -33.46
N PHE A 470 14.16 1.89 -33.42
CA PHE A 470 13.42 2.11 -32.18
C PHE A 470 13.06 0.79 -31.49
N ALA A 471 12.47 -0.17 -32.20
CA ALA A 471 12.14 -1.49 -31.63
C ALA A 471 13.37 -2.19 -31.04
N THR A 472 14.52 -2.10 -31.72
CA THR A 472 15.79 -2.68 -31.25
C THR A 472 16.27 -2.05 -29.93
N ILE A 473 16.15 -0.72 -29.79
CA ILE A 473 16.48 -0.01 -28.56
C ILE A 473 15.52 -0.40 -27.44
N ILE A 474 14.22 -0.45 -27.72
CA ILE A 474 13.20 -0.84 -26.74
C ILE A 474 13.46 -2.25 -26.21
N ARG A 475 13.80 -3.20 -27.08
CA ARG A 475 14.19 -4.57 -26.70
C ARG A 475 15.39 -4.60 -25.75
N LYS A 476 16.38 -3.73 -25.97
CA LYS A 476 17.54 -3.59 -25.07
C LYS A 476 17.11 -3.04 -23.70
N LEU A 477 16.27 -2.00 -23.67
CA LEU A 477 15.76 -1.41 -22.43
C LEU A 477 14.87 -2.38 -21.64
N GLU A 478 14.19 -3.31 -22.32
CA GLU A 478 13.39 -4.36 -21.67
C GLU A 478 14.25 -5.36 -20.88
N GLN A 479 15.55 -5.47 -21.20
CA GLN A 479 16.50 -6.35 -20.51
C GLN A 479 17.08 -5.74 -19.23
N ALA A 480 16.80 -4.48 -18.94
CA ALA A 480 17.24 -3.84 -17.69
C ALA A 480 16.66 -4.61 -16.48
N PRO A 481 17.41 -4.75 -15.36
CA PRO A 481 16.95 -5.47 -14.18
C PRO A 481 15.93 -4.69 -13.34
N ASP A 482 16.00 -3.36 -13.38
CA ASP A 482 15.14 -2.48 -12.59
C ASP A 482 14.85 -1.16 -13.34
N MET A 483 13.85 -0.43 -12.83
CA MET A 483 13.42 0.85 -13.41
C MET A 483 14.50 1.94 -13.40
N PRO A 484 15.26 2.18 -12.30
CA PRO A 484 16.34 3.16 -12.31
C PRO A 484 17.42 2.89 -13.38
N THR A 485 17.78 1.62 -13.57
CA THR A 485 18.74 1.19 -14.60
C THR A 485 18.16 1.44 -15.99
N ARG A 486 16.91 1.04 -16.23
CA ARG A 486 16.21 1.29 -17.50
C ARG A 486 16.18 2.78 -17.84
N GLN A 487 15.83 3.64 -16.89
CA GLN A 487 15.78 5.10 -17.11
C GLN A 487 17.16 5.67 -17.44
N THR A 488 18.19 5.18 -16.76
CA THR A 488 19.58 5.57 -17.01
C THR A 488 20.01 5.17 -18.42
N GLU A 489 19.74 3.92 -18.82
CA GLU A 489 20.02 3.44 -20.19
C GLU A 489 19.21 4.22 -21.24
N ALA A 490 17.92 4.43 -21.03
CA ALA A 490 17.06 5.20 -21.93
C ALA A 490 17.57 6.63 -22.12
N ALA A 491 18.07 7.27 -21.05
CA ALA A 491 18.67 8.59 -21.12
C ALA A 491 19.97 8.62 -21.94
N GLN A 492 20.71 7.51 -22.03
CA GLN A 492 21.90 7.42 -22.89
C GLN A 492 21.51 7.41 -24.37
N PHE A 493 20.40 6.75 -24.74
CA PHE A 493 19.89 6.73 -26.12
C PHE A 493 19.18 8.03 -26.51
N PHE A 494 18.26 8.51 -25.66
CA PHE A 494 17.27 9.54 -26.00
C PHE A 494 17.49 10.87 -25.29
N GLY A 495 18.43 10.97 -24.35
CA GLY A 495 18.62 12.18 -23.55
C GLY A 495 17.35 12.58 -22.80
N SER A 496 16.96 13.86 -22.89
CA SER A 496 15.74 14.37 -22.25
C SER A 496 14.44 13.79 -22.82
N ALA A 497 14.48 13.19 -24.02
CA ALA A 497 13.32 12.57 -24.63
C ALA A 497 13.04 11.17 -24.06
N ALA A 498 13.91 10.60 -23.23
CA ALA A 498 13.77 9.25 -22.68
C ALA A 498 12.41 8.98 -22.03
N ARG A 499 11.85 9.97 -21.31
CA ARG A 499 10.50 9.89 -20.70
C ARG A 499 9.37 9.53 -21.67
N ARG A 500 9.56 9.81 -22.97
CA ARG A 500 8.56 9.51 -24.00
C ARG A 500 8.40 8.01 -24.25
N VAL A 501 9.42 7.21 -23.92
CA VAL A 501 9.30 5.75 -23.93
C VAL A 501 8.20 5.31 -22.98
N ASP A 502 8.17 5.88 -21.78
CA ASP A 502 7.19 5.55 -20.74
C ASP A 502 5.80 6.09 -21.08
N ASP A 503 5.72 7.31 -21.67
CA ASP A 503 4.47 7.85 -22.19
C ASP A 503 3.85 6.91 -23.25
N ILE A 504 4.66 6.37 -24.17
CA ILE A 504 4.20 5.40 -25.19
C ILE A 504 3.80 4.08 -24.54
N ALA A 505 4.58 3.54 -23.61
CA ALA A 505 4.25 2.31 -22.90
C ALA A 505 2.90 2.38 -22.19
N HIS A 506 2.63 3.52 -21.54
CA HIS A 506 1.35 3.79 -20.90
C HIS A 506 0.19 3.79 -21.90
N GLU A 507 0.32 4.48 -23.04
CA GLU A 507 -0.74 4.51 -24.07
C GLU A 507 -0.97 3.14 -24.72
N VAL A 508 0.08 2.34 -24.94
CA VAL A 508 -0.07 0.94 -25.41
C VAL A 508 -0.90 0.13 -24.42
N ALA A 509 -0.59 0.25 -23.13
CA ALA A 509 -1.31 -0.47 -22.10
C ALA A 509 -2.77 0.02 -21.96
N ILE A 510 -3.03 1.32 -22.14
CA ILE A 510 -4.39 1.88 -22.14
C ILE A 510 -5.17 1.38 -23.36
N ALA A 511 -4.57 1.41 -24.55
CA ALA A 511 -5.19 0.92 -25.78
C ALA A 511 -5.60 -0.56 -25.65
N ARG A 512 -4.73 -1.39 -25.05
CA ARG A 512 -5.03 -2.80 -24.73
C ARG A 512 -6.24 -2.92 -23.80
N THR A 513 -6.24 -2.14 -22.71
CA THR A 513 -7.32 -2.15 -21.70
C THR A 513 -8.66 -1.74 -22.33
N ALA A 514 -8.69 -0.64 -23.07
CA ALA A 514 -9.89 -0.13 -23.74
C ALA A 514 -10.44 -1.11 -24.78
N ALA A 515 -9.57 -1.72 -25.59
CA ALA A 515 -9.97 -2.76 -26.53
C ALA A 515 -10.63 -3.95 -25.82
N LEU A 516 -10.10 -4.36 -24.67
CA LEU A 516 -10.62 -5.48 -23.91
C LEU A 516 -11.96 -5.18 -23.23
N LEU A 517 -12.16 -3.97 -22.67
CA LEU A 517 -13.46 -3.56 -22.12
C LEU A 517 -14.58 -3.69 -23.14
N ARG A 518 -14.32 -3.28 -24.38
CA ARG A 518 -15.27 -3.43 -25.48
C ARG A 518 -15.53 -4.89 -25.85
N LEU A 519 -14.48 -5.72 -25.89
CA LEU A 519 -14.61 -7.16 -26.18
C LEU A 519 -15.44 -7.89 -25.11
N LEU A 520 -15.32 -7.46 -23.86
CA LEU A 520 -16.13 -7.94 -22.74
C LEU A 520 -17.57 -7.40 -22.77
N GLY A 521 -17.90 -6.49 -23.69
CA GLY A 521 -19.23 -5.89 -23.82
C GLY A 521 -19.56 -4.92 -22.69
N VAL A 522 -18.55 -4.28 -22.09
CA VAL A 522 -18.74 -3.25 -21.07
C VAL A 522 -19.31 -1.99 -21.70
N ASP A 523 -20.33 -1.40 -21.08
CA ASP A 523 -20.81 -0.06 -21.44
C ASP A 523 -19.84 0.99 -20.88
N GLU A 524 -18.91 1.44 -21.74
CA GLU A 524 -17.87 2.40 -21.39
C GLU A 524 -18.45 3.75 -20.94
N VAL A 525 -19.58 4.18 -21.50
CA VAL A 525 -20.24 5.45 -21.13
C VAL A 525 -20.82 5.33 -19.73
N ALA A 526 -21.47 4.20 -19.43
CA ALA A 526 -21.97 3.94 -18.09
C ALA A 526 -20.81 3.80 -17.08
N LEU A 527 -19.73 3.10 -17.45
CA LEU A 527 -18.53 2.96 -16.61
C LEU A 527 -17.94 4.32 -16.21
N GLN A 528 -17.84 5.27 -17.15
CA GLN A 528 -17.35 6.63 -16.85
C GLN A 528 -18.21 7.40 -15.83
N GLN A 529 -19.48 7.03 -15.63
CA GLN A 529 -20.37 7.64 -14.63
C GLN A 529 -20.24 6.99 -13.24
N VAL A 530 -19.51 5.88 -13.14
CA VAL A 530 -19.29 5.16 -11.89
C VAL A 530 -18.12 5.79 -11.13
N SER A 531 -18.17 5.78 -9.80
CA SER A 531 -17.04 6.20 -8.98
C SER A 531 -15.88 5.21 -9.08
N VAL A 532 -14.64 5.67 -8.85
CA VAL A 532 -13.45 4.81 -8.85
C VAL A 532 -13.64 3.56 -7.98
N ARG A 533 -14.24 3.72 -6.79
CA ARG A 533 -14.52 2.60 -5.86
C ARG A 533 -15.41 1.51 -6.43
N ARG A 534 -16.31 1.84 -7.35
CA ARG A 534 -17.31 0.90 -7.88
C ARG A 534 -17.00 0.48 -9.32
N ALA A 535 -15.95 1.00 -9.93
CA ALA A 535 -15.59 0.69 -11.31
C ALA A 535 -15.24 -0.79 -11.51
N LEU A 536 -14.52 -1.41 -10.57
CA LEU A 536 -14.26 -2.85 -10.60
C LEU A 536 -15.56 -3.66 -10.44
N GLU A 537 -16.37 -3.34 -9.43
CA GLU A 537 -17.67 -3.98 -9.16
C GLU A 537 -18.59 -3.91 -10.40
N PHE A 538 -18.57 -2.78 -11.10
CA PHE A 538 -19.37 -2.57 -12.32
C PHE A 538 -19.02 -3.56 -13.44
N ILE A 539 -17.73 -3.91 -13.61
CA ILE A 539 -17.29 -4.81 -14.68
C ILE A 539 -17.27 -6.28 -14.26
N LEU A 540 -17.39 -6.60 -12.97
CA LEU A 540 -17.31 -7.98 -12.46
C LEU A 540 -18.24 -8.96 -13.21
N PRO A 541 -19.51 -8.62 -13.54
CA PRO A 541 -20.37 -9.55 -14.29
C PRO A 541 -19.81 -9.88 -15.67
N ASN A 542 -19.28 -8.89 -16.40
CA ASN A 542 -18.67 -9.08 -17.71
C ASN A 542 -17.35 -9.86 -17.63
N LEU A 543 -16.61 -9.67 -16.54
CA LEU A 543 -15.29 -10.26 -16.34
C LEU A 543 -15.37 -11.72 -15.88
N THR A 544 -16.19 -12.02 -14.88
CA THR A 544 -16.22 -13.34 -14.20
C THR A 544 -17.18 -14.33 -14.84
N THR A 545 -18.03 -13.89 -15.78
CA THR A 545 -18.97 -14.77 -16.48
C THR A 545 -18.72 -14.80 -17.98
N ALA A 546 -19.09 -15.91 -18.61
CA ALA A 546 -19.05 -16.12 -20.05
C ALA A 546 -20.40 -16.59 -20.57
N ALA A 547 -20.75 -16.19 -21.79
CA ALA A 547 -21.97 -16.65 -22.46
C ALA A 547 -21.84 -18.14 -22.81
N ASN A 548 -22.81 -18.95 -22.38
CA ASN A 548 -22.92 -20.37 -22.71
C ASN A 548 -24.36 -20.67 -23.13
N PRO A 549 -24.79 -20.18 -24.30
CA PRO A 549 -26.16 -20.32 -24.75
C PRO A 549 -26.50 -21.79 -24.95
N ALA A 550 -27.56 -22.25 -24.28
CA ALA A 550 -28.18 -23.54 -24.54
C ALA A 550 -29.38 -23.36 -25.49
N GLU A 551 -29.82 -24.41 -26.18
CA GLU A 551 -30.96 -24.33 -27.12
C GLU A 551 -32.23 -23.74 -26.48
N ASP A 552 -32.40 -23.93 -25.17
CA ASP A 552 -33.53 -23.47 -24.36
C ASP A 552 -33.30 -22.14 -23.62
N ASP A 553 -32.06 -21.67 -23.52
CA ASP A 553 -31.70 -20.40 -22.88
C ASP A 553 -30.54 -19.70 -23.62
N PRO A 554 -30.85 -18.83 -24.59
CA PRO A 554 -29.84 -18.07 -25.34
C PRO A 554 -29.16 -16.98 -24.51
N GLY A 555 -29.68 -16.67 -23.31
CA GLY A 555 -29.10 -15.68 -22.39
C GLY A 555 -28.25 -16.31 -21.27
N ARG A 556 -28.08 -17.63 -21.27
CA ARG A 556 -27.36 -18.36 -20.22
C ARG A 556 -25.91 -17.88 -20.11
N VAL A 557 -25.53 -17.50 -18.90
CA VAL A 557 -24.15 -17.22 -18.50
C VAL A 557 -23.65 -18.27 -17.51
N VAL A 558 -22.38 -18.61 -17.58
CA VAL A 558 -21.68 -19.51 -16.65
C VAL A 558 -20.45 -18.82 -16.09
N PRO A 559 -19.94 -19.25 -14.92
CA PRO A 559 -18.62 -18.81 -14.45
C PRO A 559 -17.57 -19.04 -15.54
N ARG A 560 -16.71 -18.06 -15.73
CA ARG A 560 -15.59 -18.14 -16.68
C ARG A 560 -14.56 -19.13 -16.18
N ASP A 561 -13.84 -19.76 -17.10
CA ASP A 561 -12.70 -20.62 -16.76
C ASP A 561 -11.59 -19.79 -16.08
N GLU A 562 -10.91 -20.38 -15.10
CA GLU A 562 -9.88 -19.70 -14.32
C GLU A 562 -8.73 -19.21 -15.21
N ALA A 563 -8.24 -20.04 -16.15
CA ALA A 563 -7.14 -19.64 -17.02
C ALA A 563 -7.54 -18.49 -17.96
N GLU A 564 -8.81 -18.48 -18.39
CA GLU A 564 -9.36 -17.38 -19.18
C GLU A 564 -9.49 -16.09 -18.34
N LEU A 565 -9.98 -16.18 -17.10
CA LEU A 565 -10.06 -15.06 -16.17
C LEU A 565 -8.68 -14.44 -15.91
N GLN A 566 -7.69 -15.27 -15.60
CA GLN A 566 -6.29 -14.85 -15.41
C GLN A 566 -5.74 -14.10 -16.62
N LEU A 567 -6.02 -14.58 -17.84
CA LEU A 567 -5.61 -13.92 -19.08
C LEU A 567 -6.27 -12.54 -19.25
N LEU A 568 -7.56 -12.41 -18.92
CA LEU A 568 -8.28 -11.14 -19.01
C LEU A 568 -7.80 -10.14 -17.97
N LEU A 569 -7.53 -10.58 -16.75
CA LEU A 569 -6.98 -9.75 -15.69
C LEU A 569 -5.63 -9.15 -16.13
N ARG A 570 -4.77 -9.95 -16.75
CA ARG A 570 -3.52 -9.44 -17.34
C ARG A 570 -3.75 -8.47 -18.49
N GLY A 571 -4.77 -8.71 -19.32
CA GLY A 571 -5.14 -7.80 -20.40
C GLY A 571 -5.58 -6.42 -19.89
N LEU A 572 -6.43 -6.40 -18.86
CA LEU A 572 -6.98 -5.17 -18.27
C LEU A 572 -5.95 -4.41 -17.42
N PHE A 573 -5.11 -5.14 -16.69
CA PHE A 573 -4.33 -4.55 -15.59
C PHE A 573 -2.81 -4.79 -15.72
N GLY A 574 -2.35 -5.50 -16.73
CA GLY A 574 -0.93 -5.85 -16.87
C GLY A 574 -0.52 -7.04 -16.00
N HIS A 575 0.78 -7.30 -15.90
CA HIS A 575 1.30 -8.50 -15.24
C HIS A 575 0.83 -8.67 -13.78
N GLU A 576 0.73 -7.56 -13.04
CA GLU A 576 0.31 -7.52 -11.63
C GLU A 576 -1.21 -7.65 -11.42
N GLY A 577 -1.98 -7.61 -12.53
CA GLY A 577 -3.44 -7.61 -12.53
C GLY A 577 -4.09 -8.75 -11.73
N PRO A 578 -3.71 -10.01 -11.98
CA PRO A 578 -4.19 -11.15 -11.21
C PRO A 578 -4.05 -11.03 -9.69
N GLU A 579 -2.85 -10.73 -9.21
CA GLU A 579 -2.57 -10.65 -7.78
C GLU A 579 -3.33 -9.50 -7.13
N LEU A 580 -3.44 -8.37 -7.84
CA LEU A 580 -4.25 -7.23 -7.40
C LEU A 580 -5.72 -7.58 -7.29
N PHE A 581 -6.25 -8.30 -8.27
CA PHE A 581 -7.63 -8.71 -8.28
C PHE A 581 -7.93 -9.66 -7.12
N GLU A 582 -7.07 -10.64 -6.87
CA GLU A 582 -7.22 -11.56 -5.73
C GLU A 582 -7.22 -10.79 -4.39
N ARG A 583 -6.29 -9.83 -4.21
CA ARG A 583 -6.26 -8.97 -3.02
C ARG A 583 -7.50 -8.09 -2.88
N ALA A 584 -8.02 -7.58 -3.99
CA ALA A 584 -9.26 -6.80 -4.03
C ALA A 584 -10.51 -7.64 -3.69
N GLU A 585 -10.51 -8.94 -3.97
CA GLU A 585 -11.61 -9.86 -3.61
C GLU A 585 -11.53 -10.36 -2.18
N GLN A 586 -10.32 -10.50 -1.62
CA GLN A 586 -10.12 -10.83 -0.20
C GLN A 586 -10.47 -9.66 0.74
N ALA A 587 -10.76 -8.48 0.18
CA ALA A 587 -11.20 -7.30 0.88
C ALA A 587 -12.48 -7.56 1.68
N THR A 588 -12.45 -7.32 2.99
CA THR A 588 -13.66 -7.37 3.82
C THR A 588 -13.96 -5.96 4.32
N GLU A 589 -15.02 -5.35 3.80
CA GLU A 589 -15.50 -4.04 4.28
C GLU A 589 -15.87 -4.16 5.77
N GLY A 590 -15.21 -3.37 6.63
CA GLY A 590 -15.46 -3.34 8.08
C GLY A 590 -14.37 -3.99 8.95
N GLU A 591 -13.34 -4.59 8.38
CA GLU A 591 -12.12 -4.93 9.12
C GLU A 591 -11.15 -3.74 9.16
N ASP A 592 -11.31 -2.94 10.22
CA ASP A 592 -10.53 -1.73 10.50
C ASP A 592 -9.04 -2.02 10.84
N TYR A 593 -8.73 -3.25 11.23
CA TYR A 593 -7.40 -3.72 11.60
C TYR A 593 -7.31 -5.24 11.46
N ARG A 594 -6.08 -5.75 11.30
CA ARG A 594 -5.83 -7.21 11.23
C ARG A 594 -4.56 -7.61 11.97
N TRP A 595 -4.64 -8.65 12.79
CA TRP A 595 -3.48 -9.33 13.34
C TRP A 595 -2.94 -10.33 12.31
N LEU A 596 -1.64 -10.27 12.02
CA LEU A 596 -1.01 -11.14 11.02
C LEU A 596 0.44 -11.47 11.37
N PHE A 597 0.92 -12.62 10.88
CA PHE A 597 2.30 -13.05 11.03
C PHE A 597 3.11 -12.64 9.80
N ARG A 598 4.19 -11.89 10.02
CA ARG A 598 5.07 -11.42 8.94
C ARG A 598 6.53 -11.74 9.24
N GLU A 599 7.28 -12.10 8.21
CA GLU A 599 8.73 -12.23 8.33
C GLU A 599 9.32 -10.84 8.61
N THR A 600 9.99 -10.68 9.75
CA THR A 600 10.81 -9.49 9.99
C THR A 600 12.01 -9.54 9.07
N ARG A 601 12.18 -8.56 8.17
CA ARG A 601 13.37 -8.56 7.31
C ARG A 601 14.59 -8.37 8.20
N ARG A 602 15.62 -9.18 7.99
CA ARG A 602 16.86 -9.11 8.77
C ARG A 602 17.57 -7.75 8.66
N LYS A 603 17.28 -6.97 7.60
CA LYS A 603 17.73 -5.58 7.41
C LYS A 603 16.97 -4.56 8.27
N ASP A 604 15.80 -4.92 8.80
CA ASP A 604 14.95 -4.02 9.59
C ASP A 604 15.21 -4.15 11.10
N ILE A 605 15.97 -5.18 11.52
CA ILE A 605 16.33 -5.48 12.93
C ILE A 605 17.75 -5.00 13.28
N LEU A 606 18.61 -4.80 12.28
CA LEU A 606 20.02 -4.39 12.43
C LEU A 606 20.21 -2.96 11.96
#